data_AF-K1SE06-F1
#
_entry.id   AF-K1SE06-F1
#
_cell.length_a   1.000
_cell.length_b   1.000
_cell.length_c   1.000
_cell.angle_alpha   90.00
_cell.angle_beta   90.00
_cell.angle_gamma   90.00
#
_symmetry.space_group_name_H-M   'P 1'
#
loop_
_entity.id
_entity.type
_entity.pdbx_description
1 polymer ?
#
loop_
_entity_poly.entity_id
_entity_poly.type
_entity_poly.pdbx_seq_one_letter_code
_entity_poly.pdbx_strand_id
1 'polypeptide(L)'
;MLNDMVKIQVNLLKTWHENGPINAADKMLYRQAIIRNPTEPIYNADGSYCENFAVNYYYNPLGIIKEHKGQYKTETTRFTGSLIFEPIKGWQTKAMFSTDRFNNHDQTYYTSKYYSQASENHTGYASQNYDTGQTDNFELTSNFNHQFGEHRFNALAGYSYQKAHGMDSVVTTMIFLPICSSITICISVQLLRMVRRD
;
A
#
# COMPACT_ATOMS: atom_id res chain seq x y z
N MET A 1 -26.26 19.96 28.65
CA MET A 1 -26.33 18.74 29.48
C MET A 1 -25.65 17.59 28.71
N LEU A 2 -24.32 17.61 28.57
CA LEU A 2 -23.58 16.63 27.75
C LEU A 2 -22.17 16.29 28.31
N ASN A 3 -21.85 16.70 29.54
CA ASN A 3 -20.51 16.52 30.11
C ASN A 3 -20.10 15.04 30.12
N ASP A 4 -18.93 14.74 29.56
CA ASP A 4 -18.27 13.43 29.45
C ASP A 4 -19.05 12.29 28.77
N MET A 5 -20.29 12.53 28.32
CA MET A 5 -21.13 11.55 27.59
C MET A 5 -20.62 11.25 26.18
N VAL A 6 -19.84 12.15 25.56
CA VAL A 6 -19.34 12.03 24.19
C VAL A 6 -17.84 12.19 24.16
N LYS A 7 -17.13 11.28 23.48
CA LYS A 7 -15.68 11.35 23.25
C LYS A 7 -15.41 11.11 21.76
N ILE A 8 -14.61 11.98 21.15
CA ILE A 8 -14.22 11.89 19.73
C ILE A 8 -12.72 11.65 19.67
N GLN A 9 -12.29 10.72 18.82
CA GLN A 9 -10.88 10.44 18.53
C GLN A 9 -10.68 10.46 17.02
N VAL A 10 -9.60 11.09 16.56
CA VAL A 10 -9.24 11.18 15.14
C VAL A 10 -7.74 10.95 14.98
N ASN A 11 -7.36 10.16 13.98
CA ASN A 11 -5.99 9.93 13.54
C ASN A 11 -5.90 10.14 12.03
N LEU A 12 -4.82 10.78 11.58
CA LEU A 12 -4.48 10.95 10.17
C LEU A 12 -2.99 10.68 10.01
N LEU A 13 -2.65 9.73 9.13
CA LEU A 13 -1.30 9.42 8.70
C LEU A 13 -1.24 9.60 7.19
N LYS A 14 -0.29 10.41 6.70
CA LYS A 14 0.11 10.39 5.29
C LYS A 14 1.61 10.08 5.20
N THR A 15 1.94 9.09 4.38
CA THR A 15 3.31 8.77 3.97
C THR A 15 3.43 9.04 2.47
N TRP A 16 4.53 9.66 2.07
CA TRP A 16 4.89 9.86 0.67
C TRP A 16 6.36 9.47 0.51
N HIS A 17 6.65 8.72 -0.55
CA HIS A 17 7.98 8.20 -0.84
C HIS A 17 8.21 8.22 -2.36
N GLU A 18 9.40 8.62 -2.77
CA GLU A 18 9.84 8.62 -4.16
C GLU A 18 11.13 7.81 -4.28
N ASN A 19 11.18 6.93 -5.28
CA ASN A 19 12.36 6.13 -5.62
C ASN A 19 12.79 6.42 -7.06
N GLY A 20 14.10 6.28 -7.30
CA GLY A 20 14.63 6.22 -8.66
C GLY A 20 14.13 4.98 -9.40
N PRO A 21 14.13 4.96 -10.74
CA PRO A 21 13.49 3.91 -11.55
C PRO A 21 14.29 2.60 -11.57
N ILE A 22 15.38 2.48 -10.82
CA ILE A 22 16.34 1.38 -10.92
C ILE A 22 16.35 0.56 -9.64
N ASN A 23 15.59 -0.54 -9.64
CA ASN A 23 15.89 -1.64 -8.74
C ASN A 23 17.20 -2.33 -9.20
N ALA A 24 18.27 -2.13 -8.44
CA ALA A 24 19.58 -2.69 -8.73
C ALA A 24 19.63 -4.23 -8.66
N ALA A 25 18.70 -4.87 -7.95
CA ALA A 25 18.57 -6.33 -7.94
C ALA A 25 17.93 -6.85 -9.24
N ASP A 26 16.76 -6.32 -9.63
CA ASP A 26 16.01 -6.76 -10.81
C ASP A 26 16.78 -6.54 -12.12
N LYS A 27 17.48 -5.40 -12.23
CA LYS A 27 18.36 -5.09 -13.36
C LYS A 27 19.73 -5.80 -13.27
N MET A 28 19.93 -6.64 -12.25
CA MET A 28 21.16 -7.36 -11.93
C MET A 28 22.43 -6.47 -11.91
N LEU A 29 22.30 -5.21 -11.51
CA LEU A 29 23.25 -4.14 -11.80
C LEU A 29 24.67 -4.43 -11.26
N TYR A 30 24.75 -4.97 -10.05
CA TYR A 30 26.03 -5.41 -9.45
C TYR A 30 26.62 -6.63 -10.17
N ARG A 31 25.80 -7.57 -10.66
CA ARG A 31 26.30 -8.68 -11.50
C ARG A 31 26.87 -8.13 -12.81
N GLN A 32 26.18 -7.20 -13.47
CA GLN A 32 26.69 -6.55 -14.70
C GLN A 32 28.04 -5.87 -14.47
N ALA A 33 28.24 -5.23 -13.32
CA ALA A 33 29.54 -4.64 -12.97
C ALA A 33 30.64 -5.68 -12.66
N ILE A 34 30.31 -6.81 -12.03
CA ILE A 34 31.27 -7.84 -11.59
C ILE A 34 31.70 -8.78 -12.74
N ILE A 35 30.80 -9.13 -13.66
CA ILE A 35 31.12 -10.04 -14.77
C ILE A 35 31.84 -9.36 -15.94
N ARG A 36 31.86 -8.02 -15.96
CA ARG A 36 32.43 -7.25 -17.09
C ARG A 36 33.94 -7.41 -17.12
N ASN A 37 34.50 -7.61 -18.30
CA ASN A 37 35.96 -7.68 -18.45
C ASN A 37 36.58 -6.33 -18.00
N PRO A 38 37.49 -6.29 -17.02
CA PRO A 38 38.09 -5.06 -16.52
C PRO A 38 38.97 -4.32 -17.55
N THR A 39 39.31 -4.95 -18.69
CA THR A 39 40.00 -4.28 -19.82
C THR A 39 39.06 -3.83 -20.93
N GLU A 40 37.75 -4.09 -20.83
CA GLU A 40 36.77 -3.64 -21.81
C GLU A 40 36.38 -2.17 -21.52
N PRO A 41 36.38 -1.27 -22.53
CA PRO A 41 36.06 0.12 -22.29
C PRO A 41 34.59 0.30 -21.87
N ILE A 42 34.32 1.38 -21.14
CA ILE A 42 32.96 1.76 -20.73
C ILE A 42 32.22 2.46 -21.88
N TYR A 43 32.95 3.16 -22.75
CA TYR A 43 32.45 3.91 -23.89
C TYR A 43 33.24 3.57 -25.15
N ASN A 44 32.57 3.55 -26.29
CA ASN A 44 33.20 3.47 -27.61
C ASN A 44 33.85 4.83 -27.98
N ALA A 45 34.65 4.86 -29.03
CA ALA A 45 35.36 6.07 -29.48
C ALA A 45 34.45 7.23 -29.93
N ASP A 46 33.18 6.96 -30.23
CA ASP A 46 32.14 7.94 -30.56
C ASP A 46 31.36 8.45 -29.33
N GLY A 47 31.66 7.94 -28.12
CA GLY A 47 30.94 8.26 -26.89
C GLY A 47 29.61 7.51 -26.68
N SER A 48 29.29 6.52 -27.53
CA SER A 48 28.24 5.54 -27.24
C SER A 48 28.68 4.55 -26.15
N TYR A 49 27.74 3.89 -25.46
CA TYR A 49 28.09 2.85 -24.50
C TYR A 49 28.73 1.66 -25.23
N CYS A 50 29.85 1.15 -24.70
CA CYS A 50 30.37 -0.10 -25.20
C CYS A 50 29.45 -1.24 -24.74
N GLU A 51 28.89 -2.00 -25.68
CA GLU A 51 27.92 -3.08 -25.46
C GLU A 51 28.31 -4.30 -26.29
N ASN A 52 28.11 -5.50 -25.74
CA ASN A 52 28.48 -6.76 -26.39
C ASN A 52 27.26 -7.70 -26.47
N PHE A 53 26.35 -7.38 -27.39
CA PHE A 53 25.08 -8.11 -27.58
C PHE A 53 25.25 -9.57 -28.03
N ALA A 54 26.47 -10.03 -28.34
CA ALA A 54 26.75 -11.45 -28.59
C ALA A 54 26.82 -12.29 -27.30
N VAL A 55 26.91 -11.66 -26.13
CA VAL A 55 26.95 -12.33 -24.81
C VAL A 55 25.64 -12.09 -24.07
N ASN A 56 24.89 -13.17 -23.81
CA ASN A 56 23.60 -13.08 -23.11
C ASN A 56 23.75 -12.52 -21.68
N TYR A 57 22.89 -11.56 -21.32
CA TYR A 57 22.86 -10.88 -20.03
C TYR A 57 24.20 -10.21 -19.65
N TYR A 58 24.87 -9.60 -20.62
CA TYR A 58 26.09 -8.81 -20.47
C TYR A 58 25.85 -7.41 -21.06
N TYR A 59 25.60 -6.42 -20.20
CA TYR A 59 25.20 -5.06 -20.58
C TYR A 59 25.99 -4.00 -19.82
N ASN A 60 26.02 -2.77 -20.32
CA ASN A 60 26.74 -1.68 -19.70
C ASN A 60 26.01 -1.16 -18.45
N PRO A 61 26.57 -1.29 -17.24
CA PRO A 61 25.90 -0.83 -16.03
C PRO A 61 25.71 0.70 -16.02
N LEU A 62 26.58 1.48 -16.67
CA LEU A 62 26.35 2.92 -16.81
C LEU A 62 25.25 3.24 -17.83
N GLY A 63 25.08 2.43 -18.87
CA GLY A 63 23.95 2.54 -19.81
C GLY A 63 22.62 2.33 -19.07
N ILE A 64 22.54 1.29 -18.24
CA ILE A 64 21.38 1.04 -17.37
C ILE A 64 21.15 2.23 -16.40
N ILE A 65 22.20 2.75 -15.75
CA ILE A 65 22.09 3.84 -14.76
C ILE A 65 21.67 5.19 -15.39
N LYS A 66 22.19 5.53 -16.57
CA LYS A 66 22.02 6.88 -17.16
C LYS A 66 20.86 6.98 -18.15
N GLU A 67 20.53 5.89 -18.82
CA GLU A 67 19.52 5.89 -19.90
C GLU A 67 18.18 5.31 -19.46
N HIS A 68 18.09 4.67 -18.28
CA HIS A 68 16.82 4.44 -17.60
C HIS A 68 16.48 5.65 -16.73
N LYS A 69 15.45 6.40 -17.15
CA LYS A 69 14.94 7.60 -16.49
C LYS A 69 13.49 7.34 -16.08
N GLY A 70 13.00 8.09 -15.12
CA GLY A 70 11.73 7.78 -14.48
C GLY A 70 11.75 8.06 -12.98
N GLN A 71 10.68 7.64 -12.32
CA GLN A 71 10.50 7.73 -10.87
C GLN A 71 9.33 6.83 -10.46
N TYR A 72 9.46 6.17 -9.31
CA TYR A 72 8.37 5.41 -8.70
C TYR A 72 7.91 6.15 -7.44
N LYS A 73 6.64 6.58 -7.41
CA LYS A 73 6.05 7.32 -6.29
C LYS A 73 5.02 6.45 -5.59
N THR A 74 5.12 6.35 -4.27
CA THR A 74 4.09 5.76 -3.42
C THR A 74 3.56 6.81 -2.45
N GLU A 75 2.27 7.02 -2.49
CA GLU A 75 1.52 7.71 -1.44
C GLU A 75 0.64 6.71 -0.69
N THR A 76 0.54 6.87 0.63
CA THR A 76 -0.49 6.21 1.44
C THR A 76 -1.08 7.23 2.39
N THR A 77 -2.40 7.31 2.45
CA THR A 77 -3.14 8.16 3.39
C THR A 77 -4.11 7.27 4.16
N ARG A 78 -3.95 7.21 5.48
CA ARG A 78 -4.82 6.47 6.40
C ARG A 78 -5.49 7.45 7.33
N PHE A 79 -6.80 7.39 7.41
CA PHE A 79 -7.60 8.24 8.28
C PHE A 79 -8.54 7.36 9.09
N THR A 80 -8.54 7.52 10.41
CA THR A 80 -9.41 6.78 11.33
C THR A 80 -10.06 7.75 12.29
N GLY A 81 -11.38 7.75 12.34
CA GLY A 81 -12.15 8.45 13.37
C GLY A 81 -12.98 7.48 14.20
N SER A 82 -13.24 7.84 15.46
CA SER A 82 -14.27 7.17 16.25
C SER A 82 -15.02 8.14 17.15
N LEU A 83 -16.31 7.86 17.30
CA LEU A 83 -17.26 8.54 18.18
C LEU A 83 -17.68 7.53 19.23
N ILE A 84 -17.44 7.85 20.50
CA ILE A 84 -17.85 7.06 21.65
C ILE A 84 -18.94 7.84 22.38
N PHE A 85 -20.08 7.19 22.63
CA PHE A 85 -21.21 7.71 23.37
C PHE A 85 -21.49 6.81 24.59
N GLU A 86 -21.48 7.41 25.78
CA GLU A 86 -21.74 6.74 27.05
C GLU A 86 -22.83 7.52 27.81
N PRO A 87 -24.13 7.28 27.51
CA PRO A 87 -25.24 8.03 28.10
C PRO A 87 -25.50 7.66 29.57
N ILE A 88 -25.17 6.42 29.95
CA ILE A 88 -25.17 5.94 31.33
C ILE A 88 -23.88 5.15 31.57
N LYS A 89 -23.30 5.27 32.76
CA LYS A 89 -22.03 4.62 33.10
C LYS A 89 -22.10 3.10 32.88
N GLY A 90 -21.22 2.58 32.03
CA GLY A 90 -21.17 1.15 31.68
C GLY A 90 -21.98 0.74 30.45
N TRP A 91 -22.82 1.61 29.87
CA TRP A 91 -23.32 1.45 28.50
C TRP A 91 -22.50 2.34 27.57
N GLN A 92 -21.64 1.74 26.76
CA GLN A 92 -20.80 2.47 25.81
C GLN A 92 -21.07 1.99 24.39
N THR A 93 -21.47 2.90 23.51
CA THR A 93 -21.60 2.69 22.07
C THR A 93 -20.46 3.40 21.35
N LYS A 94 -19.70 2.67 20.54
CA LYS A 94 -18.60 3.19 19.71
C LYS A 94 -18.96 3.01 18.24
N ALA A 95 -18.98 4.10 17.49
CA ALA A 95 -18.91 4.08 16.03
C ALA A 95 -17.47 4.40 15.61
N MET A 96 -16.92 3.64 14.67
CA MET A 96 -15.59 3.81 14.11
C MET A 96 -15.65 3.79 12.59
N PHE A 97 -14.88 4.66 11.96
CA PHE A 97 -14.72 4.73 10.52
C PHE A 97 -13.24 4.85 10.17
N SER A 98 -12.76 4.08 9.20
CA SER A 98 -11.47 4.35 8.54
C SER A 98 -11.59 4.40 7.03
N THR A 99 -10.70 5.16 6.41
CA THR A 99 -10.41 5.06 4.97
C THR A 99 -8.90 4.98 4.81
N ASP A 100 -8.46 3.90 4.17
CA ASP A 100 -7.07 3.54 3.97
C ASP A 100 -6.79 3.54 2.47
N ARG A 101 -6.11 4.57 1.98
CA ARG A 101 -5.90 4.84 0.56
C ARG A 101 -4.43 4.75 0.19
N PHE A 102 -4.13 4.20 -0.98
CA PHE A 102 -2.80 4.24 -1.57
C PHE A 102 -2.87 4.61 -3.06
N ASN A 103 -1.78 5.20 -3.54
CA ASN A 103 -1.56 5.55 -4.93
C ASN A 103 -0.09 5.27 -5.26
N ASN A 104 0.14 4.32 -6.16
CA ASN A 104 1.43 3.97 -6.72
C ASN A 104 1.47 4.47 -8.17
N HIS A 105 2.47 5.31 -8.47
CA HIS A 105 2.70 5.84 -9.81
C HIS A 105 4.10 5.48 -10.25
N ASP A 106 4.21 4.53 -11.19
CA ASP A 106 5.44 4.24 -11.90
C ASP A 106 5.51 5.06 -13.18
N GLN A 107 6.69 5.63 -13.45
CA GLN A 107 7.04 6.28 -14.70
C GLN A 107 8.38 5.74 -15.17
N THR A 108 8.39 5.08 -16.33
CA THR A 108 9.59 4.49 -16.93
C THR A 108 9.85 5.11 -18.30
N TYR A 109 11.10 5.51 -18.56
CA TYR A 109 11.56 6.03 -19.84
C TYR A 109 12.96 5.49 -20.17
N TYR A 110 13.08 4.81 -21.31
CA TYR A 110 14.36 4.38 -21.88
C TYR A 110 14.71 5.28 -23.06
N THR A 111 15.92 5.86 -23.09
CA THR A 111 16.41 6.55 -24.29
C THR A 111 16.82 5.54 -25.36
N SER A 112 17.01 5.99 -26.61
CA SER A 112 17.61 5.17 -27.69
C SER A 112 19.00 4.59 -27.37
N LYS A 113 19.68 5.09 -26.33
CA LYS A 113 20.99 4.60 -25.88
C LYS A 113 20.90 3.50 -24.80
N TYR A 114 19.72 3.20 -24.28
CA TYR A 114 19.53 2.09 -23.33
C TYR A 114 19.67 0.75 -24.07
N TYR A 115 20.28 -0.25 -23.45
CA TYR A 115 20.81 -1.43 -24.14
C TYR A 115 19.79 -2.14 -25.06
N SER A 116 18.54 -2.33 -24.62
CA SER A 116 17.51 -3.00 -25.44
C SER A 116 17.06 -2.14 -26.62
N GLN A 117 16.98 -0.82 -26.43
CA GLN A 117 16.61 0.12 -27.49
C GLN A 117 17.71 0.19 -28.55
N ALA A 118 18.97 0.19 -28.12
CA ALA A 118 20.13 0.13 -29.01
C ALA A 118 20.22 -1.20 -29.77
N SER A 119 19.95 -2.35 -29.14
CA SER A 119 19.96 -3.66 -29.83
C SER A 119 18.80 -3.84 -30.81
N GLU A 120 17.66 -3.23 -30.55
CA GLU A 120 16.45 -3.33 -31.38
C GLU A 120 16.30 -2.18 -32.40
N ASN A 121 17.21 -1.20 -32.38
CA ASN A 121 17.15 0.06 -33.13
C ASN A 121 15.90 0.92 -32.84
N HIS A 122 15.36 0.82 -31.63
CA HIS A 122 14.25 1.66 -31.17
C HIS A 122 14.74 3.06 -30.75
N THR A 123 13.96 4.10 -31.09
CA THR A 123 14.29 5.51 -30.77
C THR A 123 14.06 5.88 -29.30
N GLY A 124 13.50 4.96 -28.51
CA GLY A 124 13.21 5.09 -27.08
C GLY A 124 11.84 4.51 -26.75
N TYR A 125 11.59 4.34 -25.45
CA TYR A 125 10.35 3.75 -24.93
C TYR A 125 9.89 4.52 -23.69
N ALA A 126 8.57 4.69 -23.53
CA ALA A 126 7.97 5.32 -22.37
C ALA A 126 6.74 4.53 -21.89
N SER A 127 6.59 4.38 -20.57
CA SER A 127 5.38 3.84 -19.95
C SER A 127 5.05 4.61 -18.66
N GLN A 128 3.76 4.60 -18.31
CA GLN A 128 3.29 5.01 -16.99
C GLN A 128 2.21 4.04 -16.51
N ASN A 129 2.33 3.62 -15.26
CA ASN A 129 1.40 2.70 -14.62
C ASN A 129 0.90 3.37 -13.34
N TYR A 130 -0.43 3.42 -13.19
CA TYR A 130 -1.09 3.86 -11.97
C TYR A 130 -1.76 2.65 -11.32
N ASP A 131 -1.48 2.43 -10.05
CA ASP A 131 -2.08 1.41 -9.21
C ASP A 131 -2.67 2.13 -7.98
N THR A 132 -3.98 2.05 -7.81
CA THR A 132 -4.70 2.84 -6.82
C THR A 132 -5.67 1.97 -6.03
N GLY A 133 -5.71 2.17 -4.72
CA GLY A 133 -6.63 1.45 -3.86
C GLY A 133 -7.17 2.29 -2.71
N GLN A 134 -8.37 1.94 -2.28
CA GLN A 134 -9.07 2.51 -1.13
C GLN A 134 -9.79 1.39 -0.40
N THR A 135 -9.56 1.24 0.91
CA THR A 135 -10.36 0.37 1.77
C THR A 135 -11.10 1.24 2.77
N ASP A 136 -12.43 1.21 2.73
CA ASP A 136 -13.29 1.89 3.69
C ASP A 136 -13.82 0.88 4.70
N ASN A 137 -13.69 1.20 5.99
CA ASN A 137 -14.15 0.38 7.10
C ASN A 137 -15.17 1.16 7.94
N PHE A 138 -16.23 0.50 8.36
CA PHE A 138 -17.16 0.99 9.37
C PHE A 138 -17.46 -0.09 10.40
N GLU A 139 -17.30 0.24 11.68
CA GLU A 139 -17.62 -0.65 12.80
C GLU A 139 -18.52 0.09 13.78
N LEU A 140 -19.64 -0.53 14.16
CA LEU A 140 -20.53 -0.07 15.22
C LEU A 140 -20.59 -1.15 16.29
N THR A 141 -20.12 -0.84 17.50
CA THR A 141 -20.19 -1.72 18.67
C THR A 141 -20.96 -1.05 19.80
N SER A 142 -21.83 -1.81 20.47
CA SER A 142 -22.56 -1.40 21.68
C SER A 142 -22.30 -2.41 22.78
N ASN A 143 -21.64 -1.96 23.85
CA ASN A 143 -21.22 -2.76 24.99
C ASN A 143 -21.95 -2.30 26.25
N PHE A 144 -22.58 -3.23 26.97
CA PHE A 144 -23.28 -2.97 28.23
C PHE A 144 -22.68 -3.86 29.34
N ASN A 145 -22.14 -3.22 30.38
CA ASN A 145 -21.53 -3.87 31.52
C ASN A 145 -22.18 -3.34 32.80
N HIS A 146 -22.78 -4.23 33.59
CA HIS A 146 -23.43 -3.87 34.84
C HIS A 146 -23.14 -4.90 35.95
N GLN A 147 -23.13 -4.45 37.20
CA GLN A 147 -22.87 -5.30 38.37
C GLN A 147 -24.01 -5.22 39.37
N PHE A 148 -24.76 -6.32 39.50
CA PHE A 148 -25.83 -6.51 40.46
C PHE A 148 -25.27 -7.25 41.68
N GLY A 149 -24.61 -6.51 42.58
CA GLY A 149 -23.92 -7.08 43.75
C GLY A 149 -22.78 -8.03 43.34
N GLU A 150 -22.98 -9.34 43.51
CA GLU A 150 -22.00 -10.38 43.15
C GLU A 150 -22.13 -10.89 41.71
N HIS A 151 -23.09 -10.37 40.94
CA HIS A 151 -23.38 -10.84 39.59
C HIS A 151 -22.98 -9.79 38.56
N ARG A 152 -22.07 -10.15 37.65
CA ARG A 152 -21.64 -9.29 36.54
C ARG A 152 -22.34 -9.72 35.26
N PHE A 153 -23.03 -8.76 34.63
CA PHE A 153 -23.67 -8.92 33.33
C PHE A 153 -22.89 -8.13 32.29
N ASN A 154 -22.35 -8.83 31.29
CA ASN A 154 -21.66 -8.24 30.14
C ASN A 154 -22.39 -8.67 28.84
N ALA A 155 -22.76 -7.72 28.00
CA ALA A 155 -23.35 -7.97 26.68
C ALA A 155 -22.73 -7.05 25.63
N LEU A 156 -22.36 -7.62 24.48
CA LEU A 156 -21.76 -6.94 23.34
C LEU A 156 -22.53 -7.28 22.07
N ALA A 157 -22.99 -6.26 21.35
CA ALA A 157 -23.50 -6.37 19.99
C ALA A 157 -22.61 -5.55 19.05
N GLY A 158 -22.35 -6.06 17.85
CA GLY A 158 -21.48 -5.42 16.87
C GLY A 158 -21.89 -5.69 15.42
N TYR A 159 -21.73 -4.66 14.59
CA TYR A 159 -21.85 -4.70 13.14
C TYR A 159 -20.55 -4.18 12.51
N SER A 160 -20.00 -4.90 11.53
CA SER A 160 -18.81 -4.47 10.81
C SER A 160 -19.01 -4.60 9.30
N TYR A 161 -18.55 -3.57 8.59
CA TYR A 161 -18.60 -3.44 7.15
C TYR A 161 -17.22 -3.03 6.62
N GLN A 162 -16.74 -3.75 5.61
CA GLN A 162 -15.51 -3.43 4.89
C GLN A 162 -15.77 -3.44 3.39
N LYS A 163 -15.26 -2.41 2.72
CA LYS A 163 -15.33 -2.28 1.27
C LYS A 163 -13.96 -1.92 0.72
N ALA A 164 -13.37 -2.84 -0.03
CA ALA A 164 -12.22 -2.55 -0.86
C ALA A 164 -12.67 -1.90 -2.18
N HIS A 165 -11.78 -1.07 -2.72
CA HIS A 165 -11.82 -0.50 -4.05
C HIS A 165 -10.40 -0.57 -4.61
N GLY A 166 -10.23 -1.17 -5.78
CA GLY A 166 -8.96 -1.20 -6.51
C GLY A 166 -9.17 -0.73 -7.94
N MET A 167 -8.20 0.01 -8.48
CA MET A 167 -8.16 0.46 -9.86
C MET A 167 -6.72 0.40 -10.37
N ASP A 168 -6.43 -0.67 -11.11
CA ASP A 168 -5.22 -0.82 -11.91
C ASP A 168 -5.43 -0.05 -13.22
N SER A 169 -4.49 0.81 -13.59
CA SER A 169 -4.55 1.64 -14.78
C SER A 169 -3.19 1.69 -15.47
N VAL A 170 -2.91 0.62 -16.22
CA VAL A 170 -1.80 0.56 -17.17
C VAL A 170 -2.22 1.29 -18.44
N VAL A 171 -1.51 2.36 -18.82
CA VAL A 171 -1.79 3.06 -20.08
C VAL A 171 -1.13 2.32 -21.25
N THR A 172 -1.74 1.19 -21.61
CA THR A 172 -1.49 0.39 -22.82
C THR A 172 -2.80 -0.33 -23.15
N THR A 173 -3.24 -0.30 -24.39
CA THR A 173 -4.65 -0.44 -24.80
C THR A 173 -5.37 -1.76 -24.39
N MET A 174 -5.96 -1.82 -23.18
CA MET A 174 -7.22 -2.51 -22.82
C MET A 174 -7.60 -2.31 -21.32
N ILE A 175 -8.84 -2.63 -20.92
CA ILE A 175 -9.43 -2.32 -19.58
C ILE A 175 -10.31 -3.48 -19.04
N PHE A 176 -10.20 -3.81 -17.75
CA PHE A 176 -11.16 -4.50 -16.84
C PHE A 176 -10.62 -4.37 -15.36
N LEU A 177 -11.18 -4.83 -14.23
CA LEU A 177 -12.27 -5.76 -13.81
C LEU A 177 -13.08 -5.17 -12.61
N PRO A 178 -14.23 -5.76 -12.18
CA PRO A 178 -15.01 -5.32 -11.00
C PRO A 178 -14.60 -5.95 -9.65
N ILE A 179 -15.13 -5.42 -8.53
CA ILE A 179 -14.59 -5.54 -7.16
C ILE A 179 -15.56 -6.29 -6.19
N CYS A 180 -15.03 -6.89 -5.12
CA CYS A 180 -15.76 -7.65 -4.09
C CYS A 180 -16.04 -6.86 -2.77
N SER A 181 -16.98 -7.31 -1.93
CA SER A 181 -17.34 -6.69 -0.64
C SER A 181 -17.88 -7.70 0.38
N SER A 182 -17.82 -7.39 1.69
CA SER A 182 -18.18 -8.32 2.79
C SER A 182 -18.87 -7.64 3.98
N ILE A 183 -19.69 -8.39 4.72
CA ILE A 183 -20.50 -7.95 5.87
C ILE A 183 -20.40 -8.99 6.99
N THR A 184 -20.24 -8.54 8.25
CA THR A 184 -20.20 -9.43 9.42
C THR A 184 -21.02 -8.87 10.60
N ILE A 185 -21.78 -9.73 11.27
CA ILE A 185 -22.59 -9.42 12.46
C ILE A 185 -22.12 -10.32 13.61
N CYS A 186 -21.94 -9.75 14.81
CA CYS A 186 -21.57 -10.51 16.01
C CYS A 186 -22.39 -10.08 17.23
N ILE A 187 -22.85 -11.06 18.01
CA ILE A 187 -23.57 -10.87 19.27
C ILE A 187 -22.94 -11.83 20.29
N SER A 188 -22.61 -11.32 21.48
CA SER A 188 -22.04 -12.11 22.57
C SER A 188 -22.60 -11.65 23.92
N VAL A 189 -22.96 -12.61 24.77
CA VAL A 189 -23.50 -12.37 26.12
C VAL A 189 -22.79 -13.31 27.08
N GLN A 190 -22.20 -12.77 28.15
CA GLN A 190 -21.47 -13.56 29.13
C GLN A 190 -21.99 -13.29 30.55
N LEU A 191 -22.76 -14.24 31.07
CA LEU A 191 -23.11 -14.29 32.49
C LEU A 191 -21.94 -14.92 33.26
N LEU A 192 -21.41 -14.22 34.28
CA LEU A 192 -20.42 -14.78 35.18
C LEU A 192 -20.92 -14.76 36.62
N ARG A 193 -21.16 -15.95 37.19
CA ARG A 193 -21.53 -16.13 38.59
C ARG A 193 -20.27 -16.33 39.41
N MET A 194 -19.88 -15.33 40.20
CA MET A 194 -18.88 -15.56 41.24
C MET A 194 -19.46 -16.53 42.27
N VAL A 195 -18.72 -17.61 42.52
CA VAL A 195 -18.96 -18.53 43.64
C VAL A 195 -17.98 -18.11 44.73
N ARG A 196 -18.48 -17.65 45.87
CA ARG A 196 -17.63 -17.52 47.06
C ARG A 196 -17.08 -18.90 47.41
N ARG A 197 -15.78 -18.98 47.65
CA ARG A 197 -15.26 -19.94 48.63
C ARG A 197 -15.29 -19.22 49.96
N ASP A 198 -16.05 -19.79 50.89
CA ASP A 198 -15.91 -19.53 52.32
C ASP A 198 -14.64 -20.20 52.86
#